data_AF-A0A0Q4FRZ2-F1
#
_entry.id   AF-A0A0Q4FRZ2-F1
#
_cell.length_a   1.000
_cell.length_b   1.000
_cell.length_c   1.000
_cell.angle_alpha   90.00
_cell.angle_beta   90.00
_cell.angle_gamma   90.00
#
_symmetry.space_group_name_H-M   'P 1'
#
loop_
_entity.id
_entity.type
_entity.pdbx_description
1 polymer ?
#
loop_
_entity_poly.entity_id
_entity_poly.type
_entity_poly.pdbx_seq_one_letter_code
_entity_poly.pdbx_strand_id
1 'polypeptide(L)' 'MARLRPVILSIGVLCTLMGLLWIGQGLGYVHWPQSSFMLDQRPWADRGAFLAIGGLALILAGRRIRR' A
#
# COMPACT_ATOMS: atom_id res chain seq x y z
N MET A 1 16.49 0.91 21.14
CA MET A 1 15.62 0.19 20.17
C MET A 1 14.10 0.46 20.35
N ALA A 2 13.68 1.48 21.11
CA ALA A 2 12.26 1.72 21.44
C ALA A 2 11.41 2.45 20.36
N ARG A 3 11.98 2.84 19.21
CA ARG A 3 11.27 3.65 18.19
C ARG A 3 11.07 2.96 16.83
N LEU A 4 11.59 1.76 16.61
CA LEU A 4 11.48 1.10 15.29
C LEU A 4 10.07 0.56 15.02
N ARG A 5 9.35 0.12 16.06
CA ARG A 5 8.00 -0.43 15.94
C ARG A 5 6.98 0.56 15.36
N PRO A 6 6.82 1.80 15.89
CA PRO A 6 5.90 2.76 15.31
C PRO A 6 6.29 3.12 13.87
N VAL A 7 7.58 3.22 13.56
CA VAL A 7 8.07 3.51 12.21
C VAL A 7 7.68 2.41 11.22
N ILE A 8 7.93 1.14 11.56
CA ILE A 8 7.57 -0.01 10.70
C ILE A 8 6.07 -0.08 10.46
N LEU A 9 5.27 0.17 11.51
CA LEU A 9 3.81 0.18 11.39
C LEU A 9 3.33 1.33 10.51
N SER A 10 3.86 2.55 10.69
CA SER A 10 3.51 3.71 9.86
C SER A 10 3.85 3.47 8.39
N ILE A 11 5.05 2.95 8.10
CA ILE A 11 5.48 2.60 6.73
C ILE A 11 4.53 1.54 6.15
N GLY A 12 4.25 0.47 6.91
CA GLY A 12 3.35 -0.59 6.45
C GLY A 12 1.95 -0.08 6.14
N VAL A 13 1.39 0.81 6.98
CA VAL A 13 0.08 1.44 6.75
C VAL A 13 0.11 2.31 5.50
N LEU A 14 1.12 3.16 5.34
CA LEU A 14 1.25 4.03 4.16
C LEU A 14 1.39 3.22 2.87
N CYS A 15 2.22 2.16 2.86
CA CYS A 15 2.34 1.25 1.72
C CYS A 15 1.00 0.57 1.40
N THR A 16 0.28 0.11 2.43
CA THR A 16 -1.02 -0.54 2.25
C THR A 16 -2.05 0.40 1.61
N LEU A 17 -2.17 1.60 2.15
CA LEU A 17 -3.09 2.61 1.64
C LEU A 17 -2.73 3.05 0.22
N MET A 18 -1.44 3.24 -0.07
CA MET A 18 -0.98 3.60 -1.41
C MET A 18 -1.24 2.47 -2.41
N GLY A 19 -1.00 1.22 -2.03
CA GLY A 19 -1.30 0.05 -2.85
C GLY A 19 -2.79 -0.05 -3.17
N LEU A 20 -3.67 0.16 -2.19
CA LEU A 20 -5.12 0.21 -2.41
C LEU A 20 -5.54 1.34 -3.35
N LEU A 21 -4.91 2.51 -3.27
CA LEU A 21 -5.16 3.61 -4.20
C LEU A 21 -4.78 3.22 -5.62
N TRP A 22 -3.62 2.58 -5.82
CA TRP A 22 -3.17 2.13 -7.14
C TRP A 22 -4.08 1.03 -7.71
N ILE A 23 -4.59 0.14 -6.87
CA ILE A 23 -5.63 -0.83 -7.25
C ILE A 23 -6.90 -0.10 -7.70
N GLY A 24 -7.37 0.87 -6.92
CA GLY A 24 -8.55 1.66 -7.27
C GLY A 24 -8.39 2.41 -8.59
N GLN A 25 -7.21 2.99 -8.85
CA GLN A 25 -6.91 3.68 -10.11
C GLN A 25 -6.76 2.71 -11.29
N GLY A 26 -6.04 1.60 -11.11
CA GLY A 26 -5.81 0.61 -12.17
C GLY A 26 -7.05 -0.20 -12.56
N LEU A 27 -8.02 -0.31 -11.65
CA LEU A 27 -9.34 -0.93 -11.90
C LEU A 27 -10.41 0.06 -12.41
N GLY A 28 -10.12 1.36 -12.45
CA GLY A 28 -11.11 2.36 -12.84
C GLY A 28 -12.19 2.62 -11.78
N TYR A 29 -11.90 2.36 -10.49
CA TYR A 29 -12.79 2.78 -9.39
C TYR A 29 -12.48 4.19 -8.88
N VAL A 30 -11.21 4.61 -8.99
CA VAL A 30 -10.73 5.91 -8.51
C VAL A 30 -10.14 6.69 -9.68
N HIS A 31 -10.82 7.74 -10.12
CA HIS A 31 -10.42 8.57 -11.28
C HIS A 31 -9.78 9.90 -10.89
N TRP A 32 -8.92 9.88 -9.87
CA TRP A 32 -8.28 11.09 -9.35
C TRP A 32 -6.80 10.84 -9.07
N PRO A 33 -5.88 11.71 -9.51
CA PRO A 33 -6.09 12.87 -10.40
C PRO A 33 -6.44 12.43 -11.83
N GLN A 34 -7.27 13.19 -12.55
CA GLN A 34 -7.67 12.86 -13.94
C GLN A 34 -6.49 12.84 -14.92
N SER A 35 -5.39 13.52 -14.60
CA SER A 35 -4.13 13.49 -15.37
C SER A 35 -3.22 12.33 -14.98
N SER A 36 -3.66 11.43 -14.10
CA SER A 36 -2.82 10.31 -13.66
C SER A 36 -2.63 9.31 -14.80
N PHE A 37 -1.36 9.02 -15.09
CA PHE A 37 -0.93 7.99 -16.05
C PHE A 37 -1.38 6.56 -15.65
N MET A 38 -1.94 6.40 -14.46
CA MET A 38 -2.29 5.12 -13.84
C MET A 38 -3.75 4.70 -14.05
N LEU A 39 -4.59 5.61 -14.55
CA LEU A 39 -6.03 5.38 -14.71
C LEU A 39 -6.29 4.31 -15.78
N ASP A 40 -7.22 3.39 -15.47
CA ASP A 40 -7.69 2.30 -16.35
C ASP A 40 -6.60 1.36 -16.88
N GLN A 41 -5.44 1.35 -16.22
CA GLN A 41 -4.33 0.49 -16.58
C GLN A 41 -4.20 -0.65 -15.58
N ARG A 42 -4.64 -1.85 -16.00
CA ARG A 42 -4.54 -3.10 -15.21
C ARG A 42 -3.16 -3.38 -14.60
N PRO A 43 -2.01 -3.07 -15.25
CA PRO A 43 -0.70 -3.26 -14.62
C PRO A 43 -0.51 -2.48 -13.31
N TRP A 44 -1.22 -1.36 -13.12
CA TRP A 44 -1.19 -0.61 -11.87
C TRP A 44 -1.99 -1.27 -10.76
N ALA A 45 -3.05 -2.02 -11.11
CA ALA A 45 -3.76 -2.83 -10.15
C ALA A 45 -2.87 -3.96 -9.60
N ASP A 46 -2.12 -4.64 -10.47
CA ASP A 46 -1.19 -5.70 -10.04
C ASP A 46 -0.07 -5.13 -9.14
N ARG A 47 0.56 -4.03 -9.57
CA ARG A 47 1.60 -3.36 -8.77
C ARG A 47 1.06 -2.87 -7.42
N GLY A 48 -0.15 -2.31 -7.42
CA GLY A 48 -0.85 -1.89 -6.21
C GLY A 48 -1.14 -3.06 -5.27
N ALA A 49 -1.52 -4.21 -5.80
CA ALA A 49 -1.72 -5.45 -5.03
C ALA A 49 -0.42 -5.91 -4.37
N PHE A 50 0.70 -5.95 -5.10
CA PHE A 50 2.01 -6.27 -4.53
C PHE A 50 2.40 -5.29 -3.42
N LEU A 51 2.20 -3.98 -3.63
CA LEU A 51 2.51 -2.96 -2.63
C LEU A 51 1.61 -3.09 -1.38
N ALA A 52 0.31 -3.35 -1.57
CA ALA A 52 -0.63 -3.53 -0.49
C ALA A 52 -0.32 -4.76 0.36
N ILE A 53 0.01 -5.89 -0.29
CA ILE A 53 0.42 -7.12 0.39
C ILE A 53 1.73 -6.90 1.15
N GLY A 54 2.72 -6.23 0.55
CA GLY A 54 3.99 -5.90 1.21
C GLY A 54 3.79 -5.00 2.43
N GLY A 55 2.96 -3.96 2.32
CA GLY A 55 2.58 -3.09 3.43
C GLY A 55 1.90 -3.85 4.57
N LEU A 56 0.96 -4.73 4.24
CA LEU A 56 0.27 -5.57 5.22
C LEU A 56 1.24 -6.55 5.91
N ALA A 57 2.17 -7.15 5.16
CA ALA A 57 3.22 -8.01 5.70
C ALA A 57 4.11 -7.25 6.71
N LEU A 58 4.49 -6.00 6.41
CA LEU A 58 5.23 -5.13 7.33
C LEU A 58 4.43 -4.84 8.60
N ILE A 59 3.13 -4.57 8.49
CA ILE A 59 2.26 -4.38 9.66
C ILE A 59 2.24 -5.65 10.53
N LEU A 60 2.03 -6.81 9.91
CA LEU A 60 1.99 -8.10 10.62
C LEU A 60 3.33 -8.42 11.29
N ALA A 61 4.45 -8.19 10.61
CA ALA A 61 5.80 -8.36 11.16
C ALA A 61 6.05 -7.40 12.33
N GLY A 62 5.71 -6.11 12.17
CA GLY A 62 5.81 -5.10 13.23
C GLY A 62 4.93 -5.39 14.44
N ARG A 63 3.80 -6.10 14.25
CA ARG A 63 2.96 -6.62 15.34
C ARG A 63 3.58 -7.82 16.05
N ARG A 64 4.29 -8.70 15.33
CA ARG A 64 4.96 -9.90 15.89
C ARG A 64 6.23 -9.58 16.68
N ILE A 65 6.92 -8.48 16.37
CA ILE A 65 8.06 -7.95 17.16
C ILE A 65 7.68 -7.58 18.61
N ARG A 66 6.39 -7.66 18.97
CA ARG A 66 5.86 -7.37 20.29
C ARG A 66 5.76 -8.60 21.22
N ARG A 67 6.26 -9.77 20.82
CA ARG A 67 6.43 -10.95 21.69
C ARG A 67 7.91 -11.16 22.01
#